data_AF-A0A401YI75-F1
#
_entry.id   AF-A0A401YI75-F1
#
_cell.length_a   1.000
_cell.length_b   1.000
_cell.length_c   1.000
_cell.angle_alpha   90.00
_cell.angle_beta   90.00
_cell.angle_gamma   90.00
#
_symmetry.space_group_name_H-M   'P 1'
#
loop_
_entity.id
_entity.type
_entity.pdbx_description
1 polymer ?
#
loop_
_entity_poly.entity_id
_entity_poly.type
_entity_poly.pdbx_seq_one_letter_code
_entity_poly.pdbx_strand_id
1 'polypeptide(L)'
;MRKAWVAGGIVFAIPFGLVGLLTVGVGAMQSASGGPAGAGGTMALAPGTVPAAYAASIDKWGRLCPEISPALLAAQLYQESGFDPTAVSNVGAQGIAQFMPTTWPEWATDGNGDGKASPWDPADAIPAAARYDCSLAKYVASVPGDRTNNMLAAYNAGAYRVMQYKGIPPYTQTQDYVKNIRALEQSFGVVQTPLQPMALAAGAVNWAQTKLGTEYLWGGEGTVADGGRFDCSGLTQAAYETVGIKLPRVANDQWNAGRHPSRDQLLPGDLVFFATDLRDPRSIHHVGMYVGNGQMIHAPYTGTVIKFGPIDKPDYIGATRVTPEGAKSLPDRSPGSANNDSGAGSPAADPGKTGTGNASSTGAGKAGSAAGVPQPRLPAADRPRAATAGDTRAR
;
A
#
# COMPACT_ATOMS: atom_id res chain seq x y z
N MET A 1 -54.92 46.64 -35.79
CA MET A 1 -54.60 46.25 -37.20
C MET A 1 -53.18 45.70 -37.19
N ARG A 2 -52.88 44.45 -37.58
CA ARG A 2 -52.88 43.81 -38.92
C ARG A 2 -51.63 44.18 -39.77
N LYS A 3 -50.80 43.15 -40.07
CA LYS A 3 -49.71 43.00 -41.08
C LYS A 3 -48.25 42.94 -40.56
N ALA A 4 -47.34 42.41 -41.38
CA ALA A 4 -46.06 41.77 -41.02
C ALA A 4 -44.97 41.94 -42.14
N TRP A 5 -43.94 41.08 -42.13
CA TRP A 5 -42.75 40.94 -43.05
C TRP A 5 -41.49 41.72 -42.56
N VAL A 6 -40.33 41.12 -42.20
CA VAL A 6 -39.31 40.30 -42.95
C VAL A 6 -38.31 41.21 -43.71
N ALA A 7 -36.97 41.04 -43.74
CA ALA A 7 -36.00 40.01 -43.27
C ALA A 7 -34.78 40.70 -42.54
N GLY A 8 -33.63 40.11 -42.15
CA GLY A 8 -33.03 38.76 -42.22
C GLY A 8 -31.49 38.84 -41.91
N GLY A 9 -30.75 37.73 -41.71
CA GLY A 9 -29.26 37.80 -41.63
C GLY A 9 -28.48 36.82 -40.71
N ILE A 10 -28.21 35.61 -41.25
CA ILE A 10 -27.00 34.74 -41.15
C ILE A 10 -25.69 35.42 -40.64
N VAL A 11 -24.74 34.84 -39.86
CA VAL A 11 -24.56 33.48 -39.25
C VAL A 11 -23.48 33.48 -38.14
N PHE A 12 -23.57 32.56 -37.16
CA PHE A 12 -22.51 31.72 -36.50
C PHE A 12 -23.18 31.08 -35.24
N ALA A 13 -23.68 29.84 -35.33
CA ALA A 13 -23.03 28.58 -34.91
C ALA A 13 -22.69 28.50 -33.39
N ILE A 14 -23.04 27.46 -32.61
CA ILE A 14 -23.61 26.11 -32.90
C ILE A 14 -24.48 25.65 -31.67
N PRO A 15 -25.37 24.63 -31.76
CA PRO A 15 -26.67 24.69 -31.06
C PRO A 15 -26.84 23.98 -29.70
N PHE A 16 -28.01 24.24 -29.08
CA PHE A 16 -28.64 23.46 -28.00
C PHE A 16 -29.08 22.04 -28.43
N GLY A 17 -29.24 21.14 -27.46
CA GLY A 17 -29.87 19.82 -27.60
C GLY A 17 -28.86 18.66 -27.59
N LEU A 18 -29.13 17.49 -27.00
CA LEU A 18 -30.41 16.87 -26.63
C LEU A 18 -30.27 15.95 -25.41
N VAL A 19 -31.38 15.63 -24.74
CA VAL A 19 -31.47 14.46 -23.87
C VAL A 19 -31.49 13.20 -24.76
N GLY A 20 -30.55 12.28 -24.55
CA GLY A 20 -30.37 11.07 -25.37
C GLY A 20 -30.09 9.83 -24.52
N LEU A 21 -30.92 8.81 -24.71
CA LEU A 21 -30.92 7.53 -23.98
C LEU A 21 -29.85 6.55 -24.52
N LEU A 22 -29.58 5.46 -23.78
CA LEU A 22 -28.86 4.23 -24.18
C LEU A 22 -27.31 4.37 -24.30
N THR A 23 -26.48 3.33 -24.05
CA THR A 23 -26.71 1.91 -23.69
C THR A 23 -25.89 1.48 -22.45
N VAL A 24 -26.30 0.40 -21.80
CA VAL A 24 -25.39 -0.37 -20.92
C VAL A 24 -24.50 -1.24 -21.80
N GLY A 25 -23.24 -0.87 -21.95
CA GLY A 25 -22.23 -1.69 -22.62
C GLY A 25 -21.76 -2.83 -21.74
N VAL A 26 -22.44 -3.99 -21.78
CA VAL A 26 -21.96 -5.23 -21.13
C VAL A 26 -20.78 -5.79 -21.94
N GLY A 27 -19.61 -5.20 -21.75
CA GLY A 27 -18.35 -5.78 -22.17
C GLY A 27 -18.10 -7.06 -21.37
N ALA A 28 -18.23 -8.22 -21.99
CA ALA A 28 -18.05 -9.50 -21.33
C ALA A 28 -16.59 -9.68 -20.88
N MET A 29 -16.30 -9.41 -19.62
CA MET A 29 -15.04 -9.84 -18.98
C MET A 29 -15.03 -11.37 -18.91
N GLN A 30 -14.46 -11.95 -19.95
CA GLN A 30 -14.29 -13.39 -20.10
C GLN A 30 -13.29 -13.88 -19.04
N SER A 31 -13.71 -14.82 -18.20
CA SER A 31 -12.86 -15.38 -17.14
C SER A 31 -11.66 -16.13 -17.72
N ALA A 32 -10.53 -15.45 -17.86
CA ALA A 32 -9.27 -16.02 -18.33
C ALA A 32 -8.65 -16.93 -17.25
N SER A 33 -9.13 -18.16 -17.17
CA SER A 33 -8.60 -19.20 -16.29
C SER A 33 -7.22 -19.67 -16.77
N GLY A 34 -6.19 -19.54 -15.93
CA GLY A 34 -4.93 -20.26 -16.07
C GLY A 34 -3.88 -19.63 -17.00
N GLY A 35 -3.00 -18.81 -16.43
CA GLY A 35 -1.72 -18.41 -17.00
C GLY A 35 -0.65 -18.40 -15.88
N PRO A 36 0.64 -18.68 -16.18
CA PRO A 36 1.66 -18.84 -15.14
C PRO A 36 2.02 -17.50 -14.47
N ALA A 37 2.50 -17.59 -13.22
CA ALA A 37 2.91 -16.43 -12.45
C ALA A 37 4.14 -15.73 -13.08
N GLY A 38 4.05 -14.39 -13.15
CA GLY A 38 5.12 -13.50 -13.59
C GLY A 38 4.87 -12.10 -13.03
N ALA A 39 5.04 -11.96 -11.71
CA ALA A 39 4.66 -10.77 -10.95
C ALA A 39 5.89 -9.93 -10.57
N GLY A 40 6.27 -9.04 -11.49
CA GLY A 40 7.19 -7.92 -11.29
C GLY A 40 6.61 -6.66 -11.94
N GLY A 41 7.05 -5.47 -11.52
CA GLY A 41 6.78 -4.22 -12.25
C GLY A 41 5.84 -3.18 -11.63
N THR A 42 5.17 -3.46 -10.50
CA THR A 42 4.08 -2.56 -10.01
C THR A 42 4.21 -2.04 -8.57
N MET A 43 5.10 -2.59 -7.73
CA MET A 43 5.11 -2.23 -6.30
C MET A 43 5.93 -0.96 -5.99
N ALA A 44 5.22 0.15 -5.76
CA ALA A 44 5.78 1.41 -5.29
C ALA A 44 6.36 1.31 -3.88
N LEU A 45 7.23 2.27 -3.48
CA LEU A 45 7.84 2.34 -2.15
C LEU A 45 6.85 2.73 -1.04
N ALA A 46 6.99 2.12 0.13
CA ALA A 46 6.34 2.62 1.35
C ALA A 46 7.11 3.84 1.91
N PRO A 47 6.40 4.90 2.34
CA PRO A 47 7.01 6.02 3.05
C PRO A 47 7.84 5.57 4.25
N GLY A 48 9.08 6.06 4.36
CA GLY A 48 9.98 5.80 5.49
C GLY A 48 10.67 4.43 5.53
N THR A 49 10.44 3.54 4.55
CA THR A 49 11.15 2.24 4.50
C THR A 49 12.58 2.35 3.97
N VAL A 50 12.87 3.38 3.16
CA VAL A 50 14.20 3.70 2.63
C VAL A 50 14.69 5.04 3.19
N PRO A 51 16.02 5.29 3.27
CA PRO A 51 16.55 6.59 3.66
C PRO A 51 16.01 7.72 2.77
N ALA A 52 15.57 8.81 3.37
CA ALA A 52 14.86 9.88 2.67
C ALA A 52 15.66 10.50 1.51
N ALA A 53 17.00 10.55 1.64
CA ALA A 53 17.90 11.01 0.59
C ALA A 53 17.86 10.16 -0.71
N TYR A 54 17.47 8.88 -0.60
CA TYR A 54 17.46 7.93 -1.73
C TYR A 54 16.05 7.69 -2.28
N ALA A 55 15.01 7.93 -1.47
CA ALA A 55 13.61 7.63 -1.79
C ALA A 55 13.16 8.11 -3.18
N ALA A 56 13.43 9.38 -3.52
CA ALA A 56 13.04 9.95 -4.82
C ALA A 56 13.82 9.36 -6.00
N SER A 57 15.09 8.96 -5.80
CA SER A 57 15.89 8.30 -6.82
C SER A 57 15.39 6.87 -7.06
N ILE A 58 15.14 6.12 -6.00
CA ILE A 58 14.65 4.73 -6.08
C ILE A 58 13.22 4.69 -6.67
N ASP A 59 12.33 5.63 -6.32
CA ASP A 59 10.97 5.69 -6.87
C ASP A 59 10.94 6.08 -8.37
N LYS A 60 11.88 6.93 -8.81
CA LYS A 60 12.07 7.27 -10.23
C LYS A 60 12.64 6.09 -11.01
N TRP A 61 13.78 5.55 -10.57
CA TRP A 61 14.56 4.58 -11.33
C TRP A 61 14.07 3.15 -11.18
N GLY A 62 13.40 2.81 -10.08
CA GLY A 62 12.70 1.53 -9.90
C GLY A 62 11.49 1.33 -10.83
N ARG A 63 11.14 2.31 -11.67
CA ARG A 63 10.11 2.21 -12.72
C ARG A 63 10.69 2.14 -14.15
N LEU A 64 12.00 1.91 -14.30
CA LEU A 64 12.69 2.01 -15.61
C LEU A 64 12.32 0.88 -16.60
N CYS A 65 11.92 -0.30 -16.11
CA CYS A 65 11.43 -1.42 -16.95
C CYS A 65 10.46 -2.33 -16.17
N PRO A 66 9.66 -3.17 -16.85
CA PRO A 66 8.68 -4.04 -16.19
C PRO A 66 9.27 -5.07 -15.22
N GLU A 67 10.51 -5.50 -15.43
CA GLU A 67 11.18 -6.48 -14.58
C GLU A 67 11.70 -5.91 -13.24
N ILE A 68 11.58 -4.60 -12.98
CA ILE A 68 11.91 -3.99 -11.68
C ILE A 68 10.73 -3.22 -11.06
N SER A 69 10.79 -3.00 -9.75
CA SER A 69 9.86 -2.13 -9.02
C SER A 69 10.66 -1.20 -8.07
N PRO A 70 10.12 -0.04 -7.64
CA PRO A 70 10.74 0.76 -6.59
C PRO A 70 11.03 -0.03 -5.30
N ALA A 71 10.15 -0.97 -4.95
CA ALA A 71 10.33 -1.89 -3.82
C ALA A 71 11.46 -2.90 -4.04
N LEU A 72 11.57 -3.46 -5.25
CA LEU A 72 12.62 -4.41 -5.64
C LEU A 72 14.01 -3.75 -5.62
N LEU A 73 14.11 -2.55 -6.22
CA LEU A 73 15.37 -1.81 -6.27
C LEU A 73 15.84 -1.43 -4.86
N ALA A 74 14.93 -1.05 -3.95
CA ALA A 74 15.27 -0.87 -2.54
C ALA A 74 15.72 -2.17 -1.85
N ALA A 75 15.04 -3.28 -2.09
CA ALA A 75 15.41 -4.58 -1.53
C ALA A 75 16.78 -5.06 -2.00
N GLN A 76 17.12 -4.81 -3.26
CA GLN A 76 18.41 -5.13 -3.86
C GLN A 76 19.51 -4.24 -3.28
N LEU A 77 19.34 -2.91 -3.25
CA LEU A 77 20.28 -1.98 -2.61
C LEU A 77 20.49 -2.30 -1.12
N TYR A 78 19.44 -2.72 -0.41
CA TYR A 78 19.55 -3.18 0.98
C TYR A 78 20.29 -4.52 1.11
N GLN A 79 20.09 -5.45 0.17
CA GLN A 79 20.81 -6.72 0.17
C GLN A 79 22.30 -6.55 -0.18
N GLU A 80 22.65 -5.59 -1.04
CA GLU A 80 24.04 -5.28 -1.38
C GLU A 80 24.79 -4.56 -0.25
N SER A 81 24.21 -3.50 0.33
CA SER A 81 24.92 -2.60 1.25
C SER A 81 24.19 -2.24 2.55
N GLY A 82 22.92 -2.62 2.72
CA GLY A 82 22.07 -2.06 3.76
C GLY A 82 21.76 -0.56 3.58
N PHE A 83 21.91 -0.04 2.36
CA PHE A 83 21.96 1.38 1.98
C PHE A 83 23.23 2.16 2.37
N ASP A 84 24.34 1.50 2.71
CA ASP A 84 25.61 2.18 3.00
C ASP A 84 26.35 2.59 1.70
N PRO A 85 26.51 3.90 1.41
CA PRO A 85 27.24 4.38 0.23
C PRO A 85 28.75 4.17 0.31
N THR A 86 29.29 3.84 1.48
CA THR A 86 30.72 3.61 1.73
C THR A 86 31.10 2.12 1.79
N ALA A 87 30.12 1.22 1.66
CA ALA A 87 30.33 -0.23 1.82
C ALA A 87 31.37 -0.79 0.85
N VAL A 88 32.25 -1.66 1.36
CA VAL A 88 33.20 -2.44 0.57
C VAL A 88 33.14 -3.90 0.99
N SER A 89 32.80 -4.79 0.06
CA SER A 89 32.83 -6.23 0.31
C SER A 89 34.26 -6.80 0.25
N ASN A 90 34.44 -8.01 0.78
CA ASN A 90 35.73 -8.72 0.79
C ASN A 90 36.33 -9.03 -0.60
N VAL A 91 35.59 -8.79 -1.69
CA VAL A 91 36.10 -8.90 -3.08
C VAL A 91 36.34 -7.53 -3.74
N GLY A 92 36.13 -6.43 -3.02
CA GLY A 92 36.31 -5.07 -3.51
C GLY A 92 35.12 -4.51 -4.32
N ALA A 93 33.91 -5.05 -4.16
CA ALA A 93 32.70 -4.42 -4.70
C ALA A 93 32.35 -3.17 -3.88
N GLN A 94 31.79 -2.13 -4.52
CA GLN A 94 31.83 -0.76 -4.00
C GLN A 94 30.45 -0.08 -3.89
N GLY A 95 30.25 0.61 -2.77
CA GLY A 95 29.15 1.54 -2.54
C GLY A 95 27.77 0.90 -2.41
N ILE A 96 26.73 1.73 -2.53
CA ILE A 96 25.34 1.39 -2.17
C ILE A 96 24.76 0.22 -2.97
N ALA A 97 25.27 -0.01 -4.18
CA ALA A 97 24.85 -1.08 -5.09
C ALA A 97 25.93 -2.17 -5.28
N GLN A 98 27.01 -2.14 -4.49
CA GLN A 98 28.16 -3.07 -4.60
C GLN A 98 28.63 -3.31 -6.05
N PHE A 99 28.90 -2.23 -6.79
CA PHE A 99 29.47 -2.35 -8.12
C PHE A 99 30.92 -2.83 -8.04
N MET A 100 31.24 -3.92 -8.74
CA MET A 100 32.64 -4.31 -8.95
C MET A 100 33.37 -3.25 -9.81
N PRO A 101 34.64 -2.91 -9.51
CA PRO A 101 35.43 -1.97 -10.32
C PRO A 101 35.59 -2.37 -11.79
N THR A 102 35.44 -3.65 -12.13
CA THR A 102 35.41 -4.16 -13.50
C THR A 102 34.09 -3.88 -14.23
N THR A 103 33.00 -3.73 -13.48
CA THR A 103 31.62 -3.59 -13.97
C THR A 103 31.20 -2.12 -14.02
N TRP A 104 31.63 -1.30 -13.06
CA TRP A 104 31.30 0.13 -13.01
C TRP A 104 31.54 0.88 -14.33
N PRO A 105 32.66 0.72 -15.07
CA PRO A 105 32.93 1.50 -16.29
C PRO A 105 31.97 1.26 -17.47
N GLU A 106 31.05 0.30 -17.37
CA GLU A 106 30.01 0.05 -18.37
C GLU A 106 28.63 0.60 -17.95
N TRP A 107 28.38 0.72 -16.65
CA TRP A 107 27.09 1.11 -16.07
C TRP A 107 27.11 2.49 -15.40
N ALA A 108 28.30 3.08 -15.27
CA ALA A 108 28.53 4.45 -14.81
C ALA A 108 27.49 5.41 -15.40
N THR A 109 26.80 6.11 -14.50
CA THR A 109 25.72 7.04 -14.83
C THR A 109 25.95 8.29 -14.00
N ASP A 110 26.20 9.43 -14.65
CA ASP A 110 26.06 10.74 -14.03
C ASP A 110 24.55 10.95 -13.80
N GLY A 111 24.12 10.79 -12.54
CA GLY A 111 22.70 10.77 -12.17
C GLY A 111 22.18 12.08 -11.58
N ASN A 112 23.10 12.95 -11.12
CA ASN A 112 22.82 14.28 -10.57
C ASN A 112 23.12 15.43 -11.54
N GLY A 113 23.96 15.22 -12.56
CA GLY A 113 24.41 16.22 -13.52
C GLY A 113 25.67 16.99 -13.13
N ASP A 114 26.50 16.49 -12.20
CA ASP A 114 27.72 17.18 -11.73
C ASP A 114 28.94 17.02 -12.66
N GLY A 115 28.85 16.17 -13.69
CA GLY A 115 29.92 15.88 -14.63
C GLY A 115 30.85 14.73 -14.21
N LYS A 116 30.51 13.97 -13.17
CA LYS A 116 31.24 12.77 -12.71
C LYS A 116 30.29 11.57 -12.66
N ALA A 117 30.87 10.39 -12.44
CA ALA A 117 30.12 9.16 -12.22
C ALA A 117 30.86 8.27 -11.21
N SER A 118 30.35 8.18 -9.99
CA SER A 118 30.97 7.48 -8.85
C SER A 118 30.14 6.30 -8.33
N PRO A 119 30.72 5.11 -8.09
CA PRO A 119 29.98 4.03 -7.43
C PRO A 119 29.69 4.35 -5.95
N TRP A 120 30.38 5.35 -5.40
CA TRP A 120 30.24 5.85 -4.04
C TRP A 120 29.19 6.97 -3.89
N ASP A 121 28.67 7.53 -4.99
CA ASP A 121 27.56 8.49 -4.95
C ASP A 121 26.23 7.74 -5.22
N PRO A 122 25.29 7.68 -4.27
CA PRO A 122 23.96 7.12 -4.50
C PRO A 122 23.17 7.78 -5.64
N ALA A 123 23.43 9.05 -5.96
CA ALA A 123 22.81 9.71 -7.09
C ALA A 123 23.17 9.05 -8.43
N ASP A 124 24.38 8.47 -8.53
CA ASP A 124 24.92 7.79 -9.71
C ASP A 124 24.71 6.27 -9.64
N ALA A 125 24.96 5.67 -8.48
CA ALA A 125 24.92 4.24 -8.27
C ALA A 125 23.50 3.65 -8.33
N ILE A 126 22.49 4.38 -7.85
CA ILE A 126 21.08 3.94 -7.91
C ILE A 126 20.57 3.86 -9.38
N PRO A 127 20.73 4.89 -10.24
CA PRO A 127 20.38 4.75 -11.65
C PRO A 127 21.27 3.76 -12.40
N ALA A 128 22.55 3.66 -12.08
CA ALA A 128 23.43 2.66 -12.67
C ALA A 128 22.92 1.23 -12.39
N ALA A 129 22.50 0.93 -11.15
CA ALA A 129 21.92 -0.35 -10.77
C ALA A 129 20.64 -0.64 -11.58
N ALA A 130 19.65 0.25 -11.52
CA ALA A 130 18.39 0.08 -12.26
C ALA A 130 18.59 -0.08 -13.79
N ARG A 131 19.55 0.64 -14.38
CA ARG A 131 19.92 0.48 -15.80
C ARG A 131 20.56 -0.88 -16.08
N TYR A 132 21.38 -1.38 -15.16
CA TYR A 132 22.04 -2.68 -15.26
C TYR A 132 21.01 -3.81 -15.15
N ASP A 133 20.14 -3.78 -14.14
CA ASP A 133 19.00 -4.71 -13.97
C ASP A 133 18.12 -4.79 -15.23
N CYS A 134 17.69 -3.63 -15.74
CA CYS A 134 16.89 -3.55 -16.98
C CYS A 134 17.64 -4.02 -18.25
N SER A 135 18.97 -4.15 -18.21
CA SER A 135 19.74 -4.81 -19.27
C SER A 135 19.89 -6.31 -19.01
N LEU A 136 20.11 -6.73 -17.77
CA LEU A 136 20.19 -8.14 -17.38
C LEU A 136 18.87 -8.86 -17.69
N ALA A 137 17.73 -8.24 -17.40
CA ALA A 137 16.40 -8.70 -17.80
C ALA A 137 16.29 -8.98 -19.31
N LYS A 138 16.86 -8.10 -20.15
CA LYS A 138 16.90 -8.30 -21.62
C LYS A 138 17.85 -9.43 -22.03
N TYR A 139 19.05 -9.50 -21.44
CA TYR A 139 20.01 -10.57 -21.68
C TYR A 139 19.42 -11.95 -21.41
N VAL A 140 18.66 -12.11 -20.32
CA VAL A 140 18.08 -13.39 -19.89
C VAL A 140 16.62 -13.56 -20.35
N ALA A 141 16.10 -12.70 -21.24
CA ALA A 141 14.69 -12.72 -21.66
C ALA A 141 14.26 -14.02 -22.37
N SER A 142 15.20 -14.80 -22.90
CA SER A 142 14.99 -16.12 -23.50
C SER A 142 15.15 -17.28 -22.51
N VAL A 143 15.51 -17.00 -21.26
CA VAL A 143 15.70 -18.00 -20.20
C VAL A 143 14.35 -18.32 -19.54
N PRO A 144 13.94 -19.61 -19.43
CA PRO A 144 12.68 -19.99 -18.80
C PRO A 144 12.57 -19.56 -17.32
N GLY A 145 11.34 -19.39 -16.85
CA GLY A 145 11.01 -19.02 -15.47
C GLY A 145 10.58 -17.56 -15.31
N ASP A 146 10.56 -17.09 -14.06
CA ASP A 146 10.26 -15.68 -13.75
C ASP A 146 11.44 -14.77 -14.13
N ARG A 147 11.16 -13.73 -14.91
CA ARG A 147 12.18 -12.82 -15.44
C ARG A 147 12.89 -12.01 -14.36
N THR A 148 12.17 -11.58 -13.32
CA THR A 148 12.70 -10.86 -12.16
C THR A 148 13.72 -11.73 -11.44
N ASN A 149 13.36 -12.99 -11.19
CA ASN A 149 14.23 -13.95 -10.52
C ASN A 149 15.47 -14.28 -11.36
N ASN A 150 15.32 -14.43 -12.68
CA ASN A 150 16.44 -14.65 -13.60
C ASN A 150 17.35 -13.41 -13.71
N MET A 151 16.80 -12.20 -13.67
CA MET A 151 17.53 -10.93 -13.64
C MET A 151 18.35 -10.76 -12.35
N LEU A 152 17.74 -10.98 -11.18
CA LEU A 152 18.43 -10.97 -9.88
C LEU A 152 19.54 -12.03 -9.82
N ALA A 153 19.27 -13.25 -10.29
CA ALA A 153 20.29 -14.29 -10.40
C ALA A 153 21.43 -13.88 -11.33
N ALA A 154 21.15 -13.11 -12.38
CA ALA A 154 22.13 -12.61 -13.32
C ALA A 154 22.96 -11.46 -12.75
N TYR A 155 22.42 -10.64 -11.83
CA TYR A 155 23.17 -9.61 -11.11
C TYR A 155 24.23 -10.25 -10.21
N ASN A 156 23.84 -11.27 -9.42
CA ASN A 156 24.71 -11.95 -8.46
C ASN A 156 25.71 -12.95 -9.09
N ALA A 157 25.25 -13.83 -10.00
CA ALA A 157 26.05 -14.94 -10.53
C ALA A 157 26.49 -14.78 -12.00
N GLY A 158 26.00 -13.75 -12.68
CA GLY A 158 26.24 -13.49 -14.09
C GLY A 158 25.17 -14.06 -15.02
N ALA A 159 24.72 -13.26 -15.99
CA ALA A 159 23.75 -13.65 -17.02
C ALA A 159 24.19 -14.89 -17.79
N TYR A 160 25.50 -15.03 -18.07
CA TYR A 160 26.05 -16.24 -18.68
C TYR A 160 25.73 -17.52 -17.87
N ARG A 161 25.79 -17.47 -16.54
CA ARG A 161 25.41 -18.62 -15.69
C ARG A 161 23.91 -18.87 -15.74
N VAL A 162 23.09 -17.83 -15.67
CA VAL A 162 21.62 -17.96 -15.77
C VAL A 162 21.20 -18.57 -17.12
N MET A 163 21.85 -18.17 -18.21
CA MET A 163 21.66 -18.79 -19.54
C MET A 163 22.18 -20.23 -19.59
N GLN A 164 23.36 -20.52 -19.03
CA GLN A 164 23.96 -21.86 -18.98
C GLN A 164 23.07 -22.87 -18.23
N TYR A 165 22.52 -22.48 -17.08
CA TYR A 165 21.66 -23.33 -16.24
C TYR A 165 20.17 -23.25 -16.62
N LYS A 166 19.80 -22.40 -17.60
CA LYS A 166 18.42 -22.14 -18.04
C LYS A 166 17.48 -21.67 -16.92
N GLY A 167 18.01 -20.90 -15.97
CA GLY A 167 17.30 -20.37 -14.81
C GLY A 167 18.28 -19.97 -13.70
N ILE A 168 17.79 -19.83 -12.47
CA ILE A 168 18.64 -19.59 -11.29
C ILE A 168 19.68 -20.73 -11.17
N PRO A 169 21.00 -20.45 -11.13
CA PRO A 169 22.03 -21.48 -11.03
C PRO A 169 21.98 -22.21 -9.67
N PRO A 170 22.50 -23.43 -9.56
CA PRO A 170 22.54 -24.23 -8.33
C PRO A 170 23.65 -23.77 -7.37
N TYR A 171 23.73 -22.46 -7.13
CA TYR A 171 24.65 -21.84 -6.17
C TYR A 171 23.82 -21.33 -5.00
N THR A 172 24.05 -21.86 -3.80
CA THR A 172 23.26 -21.53 -2.58
C THR A 172 23.15 -20.02 -2.37
N GLN A 173 24.27 -19.31 -2.47
CA GLN A 173 24.36 -17.86 -2.40
C GLN A 173 23.43 -17.13 -3.38
N THR A 174 23.31 -17.60 -4.63
CA THR A 174 22.47 -16.97 -5.65
C THR A 174 20.99 -17.31 -5.45
N GLN A 175 20.70 -18.52 -5.00
CA GLN A 175 19.34 -18.93 -4.64
C GLN A 175 18.82 -18.14 -3.43
N ASP A 176 19.65 -17.98 -2.39
CA ASP A 176 19.34 -17.14 -1.24
C ASP A 176 19.33 -15.65 -1.59
N TYR A 177 20.19 -15.14 -2.48
CA TYR A 177 20.15 -13.76 -2.98
C TYR A 177 18.78 -13.42 -3.61
N VAL A 178 18.32 -14.24 -4.56
CA VAL A 178 16.99 -14.06 -5.20
C VAL A 178 15.87 -14.15 -4.16
N LYS A 179 15.89 -15.19 -3.33
CA LYS A 179 14.89 -15.45 -2.29
C LYS A 179 14.81 -14.31 -1.26
N ASN A 180 15.95 -13.82 -0.80
CA ASN A 180 16.05 -12.75 0.19
C ASN A 180 15.56 -11.43 -0.40
N ILE A 181 15.94 -11.07 -1.63
CA ILE A 181 15.45 -9.84 -2.27
C ILE A 181 13.94 -9.89 -2.51
N ARG A 182 13.40 -11.03 -2.97
CA ARG A 182 11.93 -11.17 -3.17
C ARG A 182 11.13 -11.23 -1.86
N ALA A 183 11.77 -11.52 -0.74
CA ALA A 183 11.20 -11.35 0.60
C ALA A 183 11.33 -9.89 1.11
N LEU A 184 12.51 -9.28 0.96
CA LEU A 184 12.82 -7.90 1.34
C LEU A 184 11.99 -6.88 0.55
N GLU A 185 11.69 -7.16 -0.72
CA GLU A 185 10.83 -6.32 -1.58
C GLU A 185 9.47 -6.07 -0.91
N GLN A 186 8.90 -7.07 -0.24
CA GLN A 186 7.65 -6.94 0.51
C GLN A 186 7.77 -5.99 1.71
N SER A 187 8.99 -5.75 2.24
CA SER A 187 9.25 -4.84 3.35
C SER A 187 9.59 -3.40 2.93
N PHE A 188 10.03 -3.18 1.70
CA PHE A 188 10.29 -1.83 1.14
C PHE A 188 9.13 -1.28 0.32
N GLY A 189 8.32 -2.16 -0.27
CA GLY A 189 7.13 -1.75 -0.98
C GLY A 189 6.06 -1.17 -0.06
N VAL A 190 5.06 -0.52 -0.67
CA VAL A 190 3.76 -0.30 -0.03
C VAL A 190 3.18 -1.69 0.28
N VAL A 191 3.45 -2.16 1.49
CA VAL A 191 2.54 -3.09 2.18
C VAL A 191 1.21 -2.35 2.27
N GLN A 192 0.33 -2.63 1.30
CA GLN A 192 -1.09 -2.38 1.46
C GLN A 192 -1.48 -3.08 2.75
N THR A 193 -1.73 -2.32 3.83
CA THR A 193 -1.93 -2.84 5.21
C THR A 193 -2.73 -4.13 5.14
N PRO A 194 -2.15 -5.29 5.49
CA PRO A 194 -2.21 -6.52 4.69
C PRO A 194 -3.57 -6.69 4.00
N LEU A 195 -3.57 -6.90 2.67
CA LEU A 195 -4.77 -6.81 1.83
C LEU A 195 -6.02 -7.49 2.42
N GLN A 196 -5.84 -8.53 3.23
CA GLN A 196 -6.83 -9.04 4.18
C GLN A 196 -7.42 -7.93 5.10
N PRO A 197 -6.88 -7.49 6.26
CA PRO A 197 -7.43 -6.37 7.04
C PRO A 197 -8.01 -5.17 6.27
N MET A 198 -7.43 -4.71 5.15
CA MET A 198 -8.05 -3.64 4.35
C MET A 198 -9.28 -4.08 3.52
N ALA A 199 -9.30 -5.30 2.97
CA ALA A 199 -10.48 -5.84 2.28
C ALA A 199 -11.56 -6.31 3.27
N LEU A 200 -11.18 -6.81 4.44
CA LEU A 200 -12.10 -7.12 5.54
C LEU A 200 -12.74 -5.82 6.06
N ALA A 201 -11.94 -4.78 6.31
CA ALA A 201 -12.44 -3.43 6.62
C ALA A 201 -13.39 -2.89 5.54
N ALA A 202 -13.05 -3.03 4.26
CA ALA A 202 -13.92 -2.64 3.15
C ALA A 202 -15.23 -3.45 3.10
N GLY A 203 -15.18 -4.76 3.40
CA GLY A 203 -16.37 -5.61 3.52
C GLY A 203 -17.30 -5.16 4.66
N ALA A 204 -16.74 -4.90 5.84
CA ALA A 204 -17.49 -4.36 6.98
C ALA A 204 -18.12 -2.99 6.67
N VAL A 205 -17.37 -2.07 6.05
CA VAL A 205 -17.89 -0.77 5.58
C VAL A 205 -19.02 -0.94 4.57
N ASN A 206 -18.84 -1.80 3.55
CA ASN A 206 -19.86 -2.06 2.54
C ASN A 206 -21.13 -2.66 3.16
N TRP A 207 -20.99 -3.59 4.11
CA TRP A 207 -22.15 -4.14 4.82
C TRP A 207 -22.85 -3.07 5.68
N ALA A 208 -22.11 -2.23 6.40
CA ALA A 208 -22.69 -1.15 7.21
C ALA A 208 -23.41 -0.10 6.36
N GLN A 209 -22.97 0.14 5.11
CA GLN A 209 -23.70 0.98 4.15
C GLN A 209 -25.09 0.39 3.83
N THR A 210 -25.25 -0.94 3.81
CA THR A 210 -26.59 -1.57 3.63
C THR A 210 -27.55 -1.34 4.80
N LYS A 211 -27.06 -0.81 5.93
CA LYS A 211 -27.86 -0.51 7.13
C LYS A 211 -28.22 0.97 7.26
N LEU A 212 -27.79 1.83 6.33
CA LEU A 212 -28.19 3.24 6.30
C LEU A 212 -29.72 3.36 6.27
N GLY A 213 -30.29 4.18 7.17
CA GLY A 213 -31.74 4.33 7.33
C GLY A 213 -32.40 3.36 8.31
N THR A 214 -31.74 2.30 8.78
CA THR A 214 -32.25 1.45 9.86
C THR A 214 -32.31 2.21 11.18
N GLU A 215 -33.39 2.08 11.94
CA GLU A 215 -33.54 2.71 13.26
C GLU A 215 -32.55 2.17 14.29
N TYR A 216 -32.10 3.04 15.20
CA TYR A 216 -31.34 2.66 16.38
C TYR A 216 -32.20 1.87 17.38
N LEU A 217 -31.62 0.84 17.98
CA LEU A 217 -32.18 0.13 19.13
C LEU A 217 -31.11 -0.01 20.21
N TRP A 218 -31.37 0.53 21.40
CA TRP A 218 -30.48 0.34 22.56
C TRP A 218 -30.37 -1.15 22.90
N GLY A 219 -29.16 -1.70 22.94
CA GLY A 219 -28.93 -3.12 23.14
C GLY A 219 -29.08 -3.98 21.88
N GLY A 220 -29.41 -3.40 20.72
CA GLY A 220 -29.63 -4.17 19.49
C GLY A 220 -28.35 -4.65 18.81
N GLU A 221 -28.35 -5.90 18.35
CA GLU A 221 -27.25 -6.59 17.65
C GLU A 221 -27.61 -6.96 16.19
N GLY A 222 -28.80 -6.54 15.72
CA GLY A 222 -29.30 -6.84 14.38
C GLY A 222 -29.98 -8.21 14.24
N THR A 223 -30.31 -8.86 15.37
CA THR A 223 -30.99 -10.16 15.39
C THR A 223 -32.43 -10.06 14.89
N VAL A 224 -33.08 -11.21 14.70
CA VAL A 224 -34.53 -11.28 14.42
C VAL A 224 -35.36 -10.70 15.58
N ALA A 225 -34.90 -10.87 16.83
CA ALA A 225 -35.56 -10.30 18.01
C ALA A 225 -35.43 -8.76 18.07
N ASP A 226 -34.32 -8.21 17.60
CA ASP A 226 -34.12 -6.76 17.46
C ASP A 226 -34.99 -6.13 16.36
N GLY A 227 -35.52 -6.96 15.44
CA GLY A 227 -36.08 -6.51 14.18
C GLY A 227 -35.01 -6.01 13.19
N GLY A 228 -33.78 -6.52 13.29
CA GLY A 228 -32.66 -6.09 12.44
C GLY A 228 -32.10 -4.70 12.76
N ARG A 229 -32.33 -4.19 13.98
CA ARG A 229 -31.86 -2.87 14.46
C ARG A 229 -30.64 -3.00 15.38
N PHE A 230 -29.89 -1.92 15.53
CA PHE A 230 -28.56 -1.91 16.17
C PHE A 230 -28.37 -0.74 17.14
N ASP A 231 -27.53 -0.92 18.16
CA ASP A 231 -26.81 0.19 18.79
C ASP A 231 -25.45 0.46 18.14
N CYS A 232 -24.71 1.43 18.66
CA CYS A 232 -23.43 1.89 18.10
C CYS A 232 -22.39 0.76 18.00
N SER A 233 -22.26 -0.06 19.04
CA SER A 233 -21.31 -1.18 19.12
C SER A 233 -21.86 -2.48 18.51
N GLY A 234 -23.17 -2.69 18.53
CA GLY A 234 -23.81 -3.81 17.81
C GLY A 234 -23.66 -3.66 16.29
N LEU A 235 -23.76 -2.45 15.76
CA LEU A 235 -23.53 -2.18 14.33
C LEU A 235 -22.10 -2.52 13.89
N THR A 236 -21.10 -2.09 14.65
CA THR A 236 -19.68 -2.35 14.33
C THR A 236 -19.33 -3.82 14.50
N GLN A 237 -19.86 -4.47 15.54
CA GLN A 237 -19.71 -5.91 15.80
C GLN A 237 -20.26 -6.74 14.65
N ALA A 238 -21.53 -6.53 14.26
CA ALA A 238 -22.15 -7.28 13.17
C ALA A 238 -21.49 -7.01 11.81
N ALA A 239 -21.04 -5.78 11.56
CA ALA A 239 -20.29 -5.44 10.34
C ALA A 239 -18.97 -6.21 10.24
N TYR A 240 -18.19 -6.27 11.31
CA TYR A 240 -16.93 -7.00 11.35
C TYR A 240 -17.09 -8.53 11.40
N GLU A 241 -18.19 -9.04 11.96
CA GLU A 241 -18.47 -10.49 11.92
C GLU A 241 -18.74 -10.98 10.47
N THR A 242 -19.31 -10.13 9.59
CA THR A 242 -19.48 -10.49 8.16
C THR A 242 -18.17 -10.78 7.42
N VAL A 243 -17.04 -10.31 7.97
CA VAL A 243 -15.69 -10.54 7.47
C VAL A 243 -14.85 -11.41 8.43
N GLY A 244 -15.51 -12.18 9.31
CA GLY A 244 -14.90 -13.18 10.17
C GLY A 244 -14.18 -12.64 11.41
N ILE A 245 -14.32 -11.36 11.74
CA ILE A 245 -13.71 -10.73 12.92
C ILE A 245 -14.78 -10.52 13.99
N LYS A 246 -14.75 -11.32 15.06
CA LYS A 246 -15.65 -11.15 16.20
C LYS A 246 -15.12 -10.06 17.13
N LEU A 247 -15.89 -8.97 17.26
CA LEU A 247 -15.61 -7.88 18.20
C LEU A 247 -16.35 -8.09 19.54
N PRO A 248 -15.84 -7.52 20.66
CA PRO A 248 -16.60 -7.41 21.90
C PRO A 248 -17.91 -6.63 21.72
N ARG A 249 -18.88 -6.92 22.58
CA ARG A 249 -20.23 -6.34 22.53
C ARG A 249 -20.29 -4.83 22.83
N VAL A 250 -19.34 -4.31 23.61
CA VAL A 250 -19.37 -2.93 24.15
C VAL A 250 -18.25 -2.05 23.59
N ALA A 251 -18.57 -0.78 23.33
CA ALA A 251 -17.68 0.17 22.64
C ALA A 251 -16.32 0.39 23.34
N ASN A 252 -16.30 0.42 24.67
CA ASN A 252 -15.08 0.59 25.47
C ASN A 252 -14.16 -0.65 25.46
N ASP A 253 -14.68 -1.86 25.24
CA ASP A 253 -13.84 -3.04 24.98
C ASP A 253 -13.38 -3.07 23.51
N GLN A 254 -14.23 -2.70 22.54
CA GLN A 254 -13.88 -2.60 21.11
C GLN A 254 -12.69 -1.66 20.84
N TRP A 255 -12.47 -0.65 21.69
CA TRP A 255 -11.24 0.17 21.72
C TRP A 255 -9.98 -0.70 21.65
N ASN A 256 -9.93 -1.81 22.39
CA ASN A 256 -8.71 -2.63 22.52
C ASN A 256 -8.53 -3.63 21.35
N ALA A 257 -9.41 -3.64 20.35
CA ALA A 257 -9.45 -4.66 19.27
C ALA A 257 -8.33 -4.54 18.22
N GLY A 258 -7.27 -3.79 18.53
CA GLY A 258 -6.15 -3.53 17.65
C GLY A 258 -5.24 -2.42 18.18
N ARG A 259 -4.37 -1.95 17.29
CA ARG A 259 -3.43 -0.86 17.51
C ARG A 259 -4.14 0.52 17.54
N HIS A 260 -3.49 1.55 18.11
CA HIS A 260 -4.12 2.85 18.43
C HIS A 260 -3.59 4.07 17.65
N PRO A 261 -4.31 4.51 16.62
CA PRO A 261 -3.61 6.23 15.58
C PRO A 261 -3.95 7.68 15.87
N SER A 262 -3.23 8.43 15.04
CA SER A 262 -3.29 9.86 14.84
C SER A 262 -4.21 10.22 13.67
N ARG A 263 -4.75 11.43 13.77
CA ARG A 263 -5.79 12.04 12.92
C ARG A 263 -5.45 12.07 11.43
N ASP A 264 -4.17 12.12 11.08
CA ASP A 264 -3.63 12.25 9.73
C ASP A 264 -3.60 10.93 8.94
N GLN A 265 -3.62 9.78 9.62
CA GLN A 265 -3.33 8.49 8.99
C GLN A 265 -4.59 7.71 8.53
N LEU A 266 -5.81 8.25 8.75
CA LEU A 266 -7.09 7.50 8.80
C LEU A 266 -7.40 6.64 7.55
N LEU A 267 -7.83 5.39 7.72
CA LEU A 267 -8.26 4.50 6.64
C LEU A 267 -9.72 4.01 6.78
N PRO A 268 -10.50 3.93 5.69
CA PRO A 268 -11.86 3.40 5.75
C PRO A 268 -11.94 2.04 6.46
N GLY A 269 -12.83 1.96 7.44
CA GLY A 269 -13.07 0.81 8.30
C GLY A 269 -12.51 0.92 9.72
N ASP A 270 -11.55 1.80 10.02
CA ASP A 270 -11.10 1.98 11.41
C ASP A 270 -12.31 2.22 12.34
N LEU A 271 -12.29 1.60 13.52
CA LEU A 271 -13.27 1.90 14.56
C LEU A 271 -12.89 3.19 15.27
N VAL A 272 -13.90 3.98 15.57
CA VAL A 272 -13.73 5.37 15.95
C VAL A 272 -14.61 5.71 17.16
N PHE A 273 -14.05 6.34 18.20
CA PHE A 273 -14.70 6.43 19.52
C PHE A 273 -14.78 7.86 20.09
N PHE A 274 -15.89 8.18 20.77
CA PHE A 274 -16.02 9.34 21.66
C PHE A 274 -16.00 8.90 23.14
N ALA A 275 -15.53 9.76 24.03
CA ALA A 275 -15.47 9.56 25.48
C ALA A 275 -15.81 10.82 26.27
N THR A 276 -16.43 10.68 27.44
CA THR A 276 -16.77 11.85 28.30
C THR A 276 -15.56 12.40 29.07
N ASP A 277 -14.52 11.58 29.27
CA ASP A 277 -13.16 12.03 29.60
C ASP A 277 -12.18 11.52 28.53
N LEU A 278 -11.59 12.46 27.79
CA LEU A 278 -10.59 12.19 26.74
C LEU A 278 -9.30 11.54 27.26
N ARG A 279 -9.14 11.40 28.58
CA ARG A 279 -8.00 10.74 29.24
C ARG A 279 -8.34 9.33 29.72
N ASP A 280 -9.60 8.91 29.64
CA ASP A 280 -10.05 7.61 30.14
C ASP A 280 -10.90 6.85 29.11
N PRO A 281 -10.32 5.89 28.37
CA PRO A 281 -11.05 5.00 27.47
C PRO A 281 -12.18 4.19 28.13
N ARG A 282 -12.21 4.03 29.46
CA ARG A 282 -13.36 3.41 30.15
C ARG A 282 -14.61 4.29 30.12
N SER A 283 -14.47 5.59 29.83
CA SER A 283 -15.56 6.55 29.63
C SER A 283 -16.08 6.64 28.19
N ILE A 284 -15.62 5.74 27.29
CA ILE A 284 -16.13 5.64 25.92
C ILE A 284 -17.62 5.27 25.93
N HIS A 285 -18.44 6.16 25.35
CA HIS A 285 -19.90 6.03 25.30
C HIS A 285 -20.42 5.70 23.89
N HIS A 286 -19.60 5.88 22.85
CA HIS A 286 -20.07 5.75 21.49
C HIS A 286 -18.97 5.38 20.50
N VAL A 287 -19.26 4.44 19.60
CA VAL A 287 -18.39 4.00 18.51
C VAL A 287 -19.05 4.16 17.13
N GLY A 288 -18.25 4.43 16.10
CA GLY A 288 -18.62 4.35 14.70
C GLY A 288 -17.53 3.68 13.87
N MET A 289 -17.67 3.71 12.55
CA MET A 289 -16.68 3.18 11.60
C MET A 289 -16.33 4.25 10.55
N TYR A 290 -15.05 4.60 10.42
CA TYR A 290 -14.58 5.66 9.51
C TYR A 290 -14.76 5.27 8.03
N VAL A 291 -15.06 6.24 7.16
CA VAL A 291 -15.28 6.01 5.72
C VAL A 291 -14.50 6.96 4.80
N GLY A 292 -13.56 7.75 5.33
CA GLY A 292 -12.87 8.79 4.58
C GLY A 292 -13.42 10.20 4.82
N ASN A 293 -12.70 11.22 4.34
CA ASN A 293 -13.11 12.63 4.28
C ASN A 293 -13.79 13.18 5.56
N GLY A 294 -13.27 12.83 6.74
CA GLY A 294 -13.83 13.32 8.00
C GLY A 294 -15.21 12.75 8.38
N GLN A 295 -15.66 11.65 7.77
CA GLN A 295 -16.96 11.02 8.02
C GLN A 295 -16.84 9.58 8.55
N MET A 296 -17.86 9.15 9.30
CA MET A 296 -18.09 7.77 9.74
C MET A 296 -19.52 7.32 9.39
N ILE A 297 -19.76 6.00 9.39
CA ILE A 297 -21.09 5.41 9.53
C ILE A 297 -21.28 5.01 10.99
N HIS A 298 -22.45 5.28 11.57
CA HIS A 298 -22.78 4.86 12.93
C HIS A 298 -24.29 4.80 13.22
N ALA A 299 -24.67 4.00 14.22
CA ALA A 299 -25.99 3.97 14.85
C ALA A 299 -26.00 4.96 16.04
N PRO A 300 -26.59 6.17 15.93
CA PRO A 300 -26.22 7.28 16.83
C PRO A 300 -26.70 7.17 18.28
N TYR A 301 -28.02 7.09 18.46
CA TYR A 301 -28.76 7.18 19.73
C TYR A 301 -30.26 6.93 19.44
N THR A 302 -31.07 6.74 20.49
CA THR A 302 -32.50 6.43 20.39
C THR A 302 -33.31 7.48 19.63
N GLY A 303 -34.24 7.06 18.77
CA GLY A 303 -35.07 7.97 17.98
C GLY A 303 -34.36 8.55 16.74
N THR A 304 -33.28 7.93 16.28
CA THR A 304 -32.69 8.26 14.98
C THR A 304 -32.17 7.02 14.25
N VAL A 305 -31.77 7.19 12.99
CA VAL A 305 -31.33 6.11 12.10
C VAL A 305 -29.81 6.04 11.96
N ILE A 306 -29.30 4.87 11.56
CA ILE A 306 -27.95 4.68 11.06
C ILE A 306 -27.73 5.61 9.87
N LYS A 307 -26.68 6.43 9.94
CA LYS A 307 -26.39 7.47 8.96
C LYS A 307 -24.90 7.81 8.93
N PHE A 308 -24.49 8.55 7.91
CA PHE A 308 -23.19 9.22 7.93
C PHE A 308 -23.19 10.34 8.98
N GLY A 309 -22.01 10.66 9.51
CA GLY A 309 -21.82 11.83 10.36
C GLY A 309 -20.36 12.27 10.45
N PRO A 310 -20.11 13.58 10.70
CA PRO A 310 -18.76 14.09 10.86
C PRO A 310 -18.12 13.55 12.14
N ILE A 311 -16.81 13.36 12.08
CA ILE A 311 -15.99 12.84 13.17
C ILE A 311 -15.30 13.94 13.99
N ASP A 312 -15.19 15.14 13.43
CA ASP A 312 -14.46 16.27 14.03
C ASP A 312 -15.31 17.05 15.04
N LYS A 313 -15.22 16.68 16.33
CA LYS A 313 -16.05 17.22 17.42
C LYS A 313 -15.35 17.05 18.80
N PRO A 314 -15.84 17.70 19.88
CA PRO A 314 -15.06 17.89 21.13
C PRO A 314 -14.75 16.63 21.94
N ASP A 315 -15.65 15.66 21.99
CA ASP A 315 -15.56 14.43 22.80
C ASP A 315 -14.79 13.28 22.09
N TYR A 316 -14.05 13.59 21.03
CA TYR A 316 -13.20 12.63 20.33
C TYR A 316 -11.95 12.26 21.16
N ILE A 317 -11.79 10.97 21.49
CA ILE A 317 -10.67 10.45 22.31
C ILE A 317 -9.53 9.82 21.50
N GLY A 318 -9.83 9.02 20.48
CA GLY A 318 -8.85 8.20 19.75
C GLY A 318 -9.52 7.01 19.06
N ALA A 319 -8.73 6.04 18.58
CA ALA A 319 -9.28 4.96 17.76
C ALA A 319 -8.40 3.73 17.57
N THR A 320 -8.95 2.79 16.80
CA THR A 320 -8.48 1.41 16.72
C THR A 320 -8.54 0.93 15.28
N ARG A 321 -7.38 0.56 14.72
CA ARG A 321 -7.36 -0.22 13.47
C ARG A 321 -7.52 -1.69 13.85
N VAL A 322 -8.74 -2.20 13.73
CA VAL A 322 -9.13 -3.57 14.08
C VAL A 322 -8.25 -4.57 13.34
N THR A 323 -7.78 -5.60 14.06
CA THR A 323 -7.14 -6.77 13.46
C THR A 323 -7.77 -8.07 13.99
N PRO A 324 -7.73 -9.18 13.23
CA PRO A 324 -8.21 -10.47 13.72
C PRO A 324 -7.52 -10.90 15.02
N GLU A 325 -6.23 -10.58 15.18
CA GLU A 325 -5.42 -10.93 16.35
C GLU A 325 -5.78 -10.06 17.56
N GLY A 326 -5.99 -8.76 17.35
CA GLY A 326 -6.41 -7.82 18.38
C GLY A 326 -7.81 -8.14 18.89
N ALA A 327 -8.77 -8.34 18.00
CA ALA A 327 -10.13 -8.73 18.37
C ALA A 327 -10.16 -10.08 19.12
N LYS A 328 -9.38 -11.08 18.66
CA LYS A 328 -9.28 -12.42 19.29
C LYS A 328 -8.59 -12.41 20.66
N SER A 329 -7.80 -11.39 21.00
CA SER A 329 -7.11 -11.32 22.30
C SER A 329 -7.99 -10.80 23.45
N LEU A 330 -9.19 -10.31 23.14
CA LEU A 330 -10.11 -9.72 24.12
C LEU A 330 -11.05 -10.75 24.76
N PRO A 331 -11.44 -10.57 26.03
CA PRO A 331 -12.40 -11.46 26.69
C PRO A 331 -13.80 -11.30 26.09
N ASP A 332 -14.45 -12.42 25.77
CA ASP A 332 -15.85 -12.43 25.35
C ASP A 332 -16.77 -12.21 26.57
N ARG A 333 -17.19 -10.96 26.75
CA ARG A 333 -18.16 -10.49 27.75
C ARG A 333 -19.57 -10.35 27.20
N SER A 334 -19.92 -11.05 26.11
CA SER A 334 -21.27 -11.00 25.54
C SER A 334 -22.33 -11.49 26.56
N PRO A 335 -23.54 -10.89 26.63
CA PRO A 335 -24.58 -11.27 27.59
C PRO A 335 -25.06 -12.73 27.40
N GLY A 336 -24.41 -13.66 28.12
CA GLY A 336 -24.59 -15.10 27.97
C GLY A 336 -23.31 -15.91 28.23
N SER A 337 -22.13 -15.26 28.18
CA SER A 337 -20.86 -15.86 28.61
C SER A 337 -20.84 -16.00 30.14
N ALA A 338 -20.87 -17.23 30.65
CA ALA A 338 -21.05 -17.51 32.07
C ALA A 338 -19.74 -17.37 32.88
N ASN A 339 -19.41 -16.16 33.30
CA ASN A 339 -18.51 -15.90 34.44
C ASN A 339 -18.91 -14.60 35.17
N ASN A 340 -19.20 -14.71 36.46
CA ASN A 340 -19.49 -13.55 37.31
C ASN A 340 -18.18 -12.91 37.79
N ASP A 341 -17.83 -11.74 37.24
CA ASP A 341 -16.93 -10.80 37.90
C ASP A 341 -17.52 -9.38 37.86
N SER A 342 -17.54 -8.71 39.01
CA SER A 342 -18.32 -7.50 39.28
C SER A 342 -17.47 -6.23 39.14
N GLY A 343 -16.67 -6.15 38.08
CA GLY A 343 -15.58 -5.18 37.91
C GLY A 343 -15.95 -3.88 37.19
N ALA A 344 -16.71 -2.99 37.85
CA ALA A 344 -16.85 -1.55 37.53
C ALA A 344 -17.10 -1.15 36.05
N GLY A 345 -18.38 -1.14 35.62
CA GLY A 345 -18.75 -0.68 34.27
C GLY A 345 -20.26 -0.58 34.02
N SER A 346 -21.04 0.03 34.92
CA SER A 346 -22.46 0.30 34.66
C SER A 346 -22.65 1.18 33.41
N PRO A 347 -23.71 0.96 32.61
CA PRO A 347 -23.84 1.61 31.30
C PRO A 347 -23.94 3.13 31.41
N ALA A 348 -23.10 3.83 30.66
CA ALA A 348 -23.21 5.28 30.49
C ALA A 348 -24.53 5.60 29.76
N ALA A 349 -25.34 6.47 30.36
CA ALA A 349 -26.55 6.99 29.70
C ALA A 349 -26.16 7.92 28.53
N ASP A 350 -26.90 7.81 27.43
CA ASP A 350 -26.68 8.45 26.13
C ASP A 350 -26.08 9.88 26.15
N PRO A 351 -24.80 10.03 25.79
CA PRO A 351 -24.24 11.27 25.28
C PRO A 351 -24.24 11.13 23.75
N GLY A 352 -25.11 11.88 23.07
CA GLY A 352 -25.51 11.58 21.69
C GLY A 352 -24.41 11.72 20.63
N LYS A 353 -23.75 10.59 20.31
CA LYS A 353 -22.51 10.43 19.50
C LYS A 353 -21.27 10.63 20.44
N THR A 354 -20.13 11.30 20.22
CA THR A 354 -19.37 11.77 18.98
C THR A 354 -16.83 10.52 17.92
N GLY A 355 -16.65 9.34 17.22
CA GLY A 355 -15.40 8.78 16.70
C GLY A 355 -14.78 9.44 15.48
N THR A 356 -13.52 9.87 15.64
CA THR A 356 -12.36 9.60 14.75
C THR A 356 -11.47 8.55 15.46
N GLY A 357 -10.19 8.23 15.17
CA GLY A 357 -9.55 7.85 13.91
C GLY A 357 -8.08 7.34 14.05
N ASN A 358 -7.85 6.03 13.83
CA ASN A 358 -6.56 5.31 13.47
C ASN A 358 -5.34 5.10 14.67
N ALA A 359 -3.18 4.23 14.73
CA ALA A 359 -1.91 3.90 13.96
C ALA A 359 -1.36 2.48 14.17
N SER A 360 -0.58 2.06 13.17
CA SER A 360 0.77 1.45 13.19
C SER A 360 1.49 1.15 14.52
N SER A 361 2.46 0.21 14.59
CA SER A 361 2.79 -0.94 13.70
C SER A 361 3.35 -2.18 14.47
N THR A 362 4.63 -2.60 14.58
CA THR A 362 5.93 -2.21 13.96
C THR A 362 7.00 -3.34 14.08
N GLY A 363 7.52 -3.88 12.96
CA GLY A 363 8.88 -4.48 12.86
C GLY A 363 9.12 -5.94 13.34
N ALA A 364 10.30 -6.57 13.09
CA ALA A 364 11.41 -6.19 12.18
C ALA A 364 12.48 -7.33 11.99
N GLY A 365 13.17 -7.34 10.81
CA GLY A 365 14.55 -7.83 10.62
C GLY A 365 14.80 -9.32 10.27
N LYS A 366 15.99 -9.77 9.82
CA LYS A 366 17.10 -9.06 9.11
C LYS A 366 18.15 -10.08 8.52
N ALA A 367 18.45 -10.03 7.20
CA ALA A 367 19.53 -10.78 6.48
C ALA A 367 19.65 -10.27 5.01
N GLY A 368 20.67 -10.61 4.18
CA GLY A 368 22.04 -11.12 4.43
C GLY A 368 22.65 -11.90 3.22
N SER A 369 23.86 -11.56 2.72
CA SER A 369 24.46 -12.22 1.51
C SER A 369 26.00 -12.03 1.33
N ALA A 370 26.56 -12.55 0.21
CA ALA A 370 27.99 -12.64 -0.14
C ALA A 370 28.28 -12.33 -1.64
N ALA A 371 29.57 -12.38 -2.04
CA ALA A 371 30.18 -11.71 -3.20
C ALA A 371 30.13 -12.38 -4.61
N GLY A 372 30.10 -11.57 -5.68
CA GLY A 372 29.90 -12.01 -7.09
C GLY A 372 31.15 -12.12 -8.00
N VAL A 373 30.92 -12.37 -9.30
CA VAL A 373 31.92 -12.69 -10.34
C VAL A 373 31.72 -11.83 -11.61
N PRO A 374 32.76 -11.39 -12.35
CA PRO A 374 32.61 -10.50 -13.51
C PRO A 374 31.86 -11.09 -14.73
N GLN A 375 31.27 -10.21 -15.56
CA GLN A 375 30.46 -10.57 -16.73
C GLN A 375 31.07 -10.11 -18.08
N PRO A 376 30.71 -10.75 -19.21
CA PRO A 376 31.07 -10.31 -20.56
C PRO A 376 30.24 -9.11 -21.05
N ARG A 377 30.80 -8.37 -22.02
CA ARG A 377 30.28 -7.11 -22.58
C ARG A 377 29.18 -7.30 -23.64
N LEU A 378 28.27 -6.33 -23.74
CA LEU A 378 27.22 -6.30 -24.78
C LEU A 378 27.81 -5.90 -26.16
N PRO A 379 27.33 -6.45 -27.29
CA PRO A 379 27.67 -5.95 -28.62
C PRO A 379 27.26 -4.48 -28.79
N ALA A 380 28.05 -3.70 -29.52
CA ALA A 380 27.98 -2.23 -29.51
C ALA A 380 26.75 -1.57 -30.19
N ALA A 381 25.72 -2.33 -30.53
CA ALA A 381 24.57 -1.87 -31.33
C ALA A 381 23.62 -0.91 -30.58
N ASP A 382 23.40 -1.14 -29.27
CA ASP A 382 22.38 -0.44 -28.47
C ASP A 382 22.93 0.72 -27.60
N ARG A 383 24.10 1.29 -27.94
CA ARG A 383 24.61 2.48 -27.24
C ARG A 383 23.91 3.75 -27.75
N PRO A 384 23.13 4.48 -26.92
CA PRO A 384 22.63 5.79 -27.33
C PRO A 384 23.81 6.73 -27.57
N ARG A 385 23.80 7.48 -28.69
CA ARG A 385 24.81 8.48 -28.97
C ARG A 385 24.75 9.59 -27.91
N ALA A 386 25.87 9.87 -27.26
CA ALA A 386 26.04 11.10 -26.50
C ALA A 386 25.88 12.31 -27.44
N ALA A 387 25.13 13.32 -27.01
CA ALA A 387 25.01 14.57 -27.75
C ALA A 387 26.32 15.35 -27.64
N THR A 388 27.04 15.49 -28.75
CA THR A 388 28.25 16.33 -28.81
C THR A 388 27.85 17.80 -28.69
N ALA A 389 28.23 18.45 -27.59
CA ALA A 389 28.15 19.91 -27.49
C ALA A 389 29.00 20.55 -28.60
N GLY A 390 28.39 21.43 -29.40
CA GLY A 390 29.09 22.15 -30.45
C GLY A 390 29.96 23.26 -29.87
N ASP A 391 31.26 23.22 -30.16
CA ASP A 391 32.16 24.33 -29.84
C ASP A 391 31.83 25.54 -30.72
N THR A 392 31.75 26.72 -30.11
CA THR A 392 31.51 27.99 -30.81
C THR A 392 32.48 29.05 -30.32
N ARG A 393 33.73 29.01 -30.80
CA ARG A 393 34.65 30.14 -30.73
C ARG A 393 35.16 30.53 -32.10
N ALA A 394 34.95 31.79 -32.46
CA ALA A 394 35.44 32.36 -33.70
C ALA A 394 36.89 32.83 -33.58
N ARG A 395 37.71 32.50 -34.57
CA ARG A 395 38.42 33.48 -35.42
C ARG A 395 38.99 32.81 -36.67
#